data_AF-A0A2E8RHU9-F1
#
_entry.id   AF-A0A2E8RHU9-F1
#
_cell.length_a   1.000
_cell.length_b   1.000
_cell.length_c   1.000
_cell.angle_alpha   90.00
_cell.angle_beta   90.00
_cell.angle_gamma   90.00
#
_symmetry.space_group_name_H-M   'P 1'
#
loop_
_entity.id
_entity.type
_entity.pdbx_description
1 polymer ?
#
loop_
_entity_poly.entity_id
_entity_poly.type
_entity_poly.pdbx_seq_one_letter_code
_entity_poly.pdbx_strand_id
1 'polypeptide(L)'
;MKYINLTPHSISMNDGTIHPPSGEVARVSVSFTSIVDGLCKQTFGEIENLPTPQPNTRYIVSGLVLSATNRVDVVAPATGHPETKRNDKGHIISVPCFVSH
;
A
#
# COMPACT_ATOMS: atom_id res chain seq x y z
N MET A 1 8.08 15.86 8.16
CA MET A 1 7.65 14.46 8.11
C MET A 1 8.21 13.84 6.84
N LYS A 2 8.88 12.69 6.93
CA LYS A 2 9.44 11.94 5.80
C LYS A 2 8.47 10.83 5.39
N TYR A 3 8.28 10.63 4.09
CA TYR A 3 7.52 9.50 3.56
C TYR A 3 8.48 8.52 2.87
N ILE A 4 8.34 7.23 3.16
CA ILE A 4 9.08 6.15 2.51
C ILE A 4 8.07 5.28 1.79
N ASN A 5 8.15 5.23 0.46
CA ASN A 5 7.23 4.44 -0.35
C ASN A 5 7.72 3.01 -0.47
N LEU A 6 7.06 2.11 0.26
CA LEU A 6 7.32 0.66 0.24
C LEU A 6 6.38 -0.07 -0.73
N THR A 7 5.94 0.62 -1.80
CA THR A 7 5.17 0.03 -2.88
C THR A 7 6.00 -0.03 -4.17
N PRO A 8 5.67 -0.89 -5.15
CA PRO A 8 6.48 -1.06 -6.36
C PRO A 8 6.49 0.14 -7.32
N HIS A 9 5.54 1.07 -7.17
CA HIS A 9 5.34 2.17 -8.11
C HIS A 9 5.24 3.50 -7.37
N SER A 10 5.52 4.58 -8.07
CA SER A 10 5.35 5.93 -7.54
C SER A 10 3.89 6.18 -7.17
N ILE A 11 3.66 6.84 -6.03
CA ILE A 11 2.34 7.31 -5.64
C ILE A 11 2.25 8.81 -5.92
N SER A 12 1.34 9.17 -6.82
CA SER A 12 1.02 10.56 -7.15
C SER A 12 -0.14 11.07 -6.32
N MET A 13 0.01 12.28 -5.79
CA MET A 13 -0.99 12.99 -4.99
C MET A 13 -1.72 14.02 -5.86
N ASN A 14 -2.95 14.36 -5.48
CA ASN A 14 -3.77 15.32 -6.23
C ASN A 14 -3.17 16.74 -6.28
N ASP A 15 -2.32 17.07 -5.31
CA ASP A 15 -1.59 18.34 -5.20
C ASP A 15 -0.30 18.38 -6.06
N GLY A 16 0.00 17.29 -6.79
CA GLY A 16 1.19 17.16 -7.62
C GLY A 16 2.39 16.54 -6.91
N THR A 17 2.31 16.26 -5.60
CA THR A 17 3.37 15.54 -4.86
C THR A 17 3.53 14.13 -5.42
N ILE A 18 4.78 13.68 -5.58
CA ILE A 18 5.11 12.32 -6.04
C ILE A 18 6.01 11.65 -5.00
N HIS A 19 5.61 10.48 -4.54
CA HIS A 19 6.41 9.63 -3.66
C HIS A 19 7.04 8.48 -4.49
N PRO A 20 8.33 8.59 -4.89
CA PRO A 20 9.00 7.55 -5.66
C PRO A 20 9.20 6.29 -4.80
N PRO A 21 9.21 5.08 -5.40
CA PRO A 21 9.47 3.84 -4.67
C PRO A 21 10.84 3.89 -3.99
N SER A 22 10.94 3.37 -2.77
CA SER A 22 12.21 3.34 -2.03
C SER A 22 13.20 2.30 -2.56
N GLY A 23 12.72 1.35 -3.36
CA GLY A 23 13.45 0.14 -3.79
C GLY A 23 13.13 -1.08 -2.92
N GLU A 24 12.50 -0.90 -1.76
CA GLU A 24 11.98 -1.99 -0.92
C GLU A 24 10.46 -2.06 -1.00
N VAL A 25 9.89 -3.26 -0.89
CA VAL A 25 8.44 -3.46 -1.00
C VAL A 25 7.92 -4.26 0.20
N ALA A 26 7.13 -3.60 1.04
CA ALA A 26 6.42 -4.23 2.13
C ALA A 26 5.25 -5.05 1.59
N ARG A 27 5.09 -6.27 2.10
CA ARG A 27 4.05 -7.20 1.65
C ARG A 27 3.56 -8.07 2.80
N VAL A 28 2.32 -8.50 2.72
CA VAL A 28 1.82 -9.59 3.54
C VAL A 28 2.23 -10.88 2.85
N SER A 29 2.88 -11.79 3.57
CA SER A 29 3.21 -13.11 3.05
C SER A 29 1.93 -13.86 2.66
N VAL A 30 1.99 -14.64 1.59
CA VAL A 30 0.84 -15.34 1.04
C VAL A 30 1.20 -16.78 0.79
N SER A 31 0.34 -17.69 1.25
CA SER A 31 0.37 -19.10 0.88
C SER A 31 -0.93 -19.52 0.21
N PHE A 32 -0.84 -20.55 -0.64
CA PHE A 32 -1.97 -21.10 -1.38
C PHE A 32 -2.05 -22.60 -1.15
N THR A 33 -3.27 -23.14 -1.09
CA THR A 33 -3.48 -24.59 -1.20
C THR A 33 -3.26 -25.06 -2.64
N SER A 34 -3.16 -26.37 -2.85
CA SER A 34 -3.23 -26.96 -4.18
C SER A 34 -4.52 -26.52 -4.90
N ILE A 35 -4.43 -26.40 -6.22
CA ILE A 35 -5.57 -26.07 -7.08
C ILE A 35 -6.42 -27.33 -7.28
N VAL A 36 -7.71 -27.23 -6.99
CA VAL A 36 -8.71 -28.29 -7.22
C VAL A 36 -9.90 -27.64 -7.92
N ASP A 37 -10.30 -28.16 -9.09
CA ASP A 37 -11.40 -27.64 -9.92
C ASP A 37 -11.28 -26.13 -10.22
N GLY A 38 -10.04 -25.65 -10.40
CA GLY A 38 -9.75 -24.23 -10.66
C GLY A 38 -9.82 -23.33 -9.41
N LEU A 39 -10.02 -23.91 -8.22
CA LEU A 39 -10.08 -23.19 -6.95
C LEU A 39 -8.86 -23.49 -6.07
N CYS A 40 -8.39 -22.48 -5.35
CA CYS A 40 -7.47 -22.64 -4.23
C CYS A 40 -7.88 -21.69 -3.11
N LYS A 41 -7.45 -21.98 -1.88
CA LYS A 41 -7.57 -21.05 -0.76
C LYS A 41 -6.26 -20.29 -0.62
N GLN A 42 -6.39 -18.98 -0.41
CA GLN A 42 -5.27 -18.10 -0.08
C GLN A 42 -5.29 -17.82 1.41
N THR A 43 -4.13 -17.90 2.05
CA THR A 43 -3.93 -17.53 3.45
C THR A 43 -2.89 -16.42 3.53
N PHE A 44 -3.22 -15.36 4.25
CA PHE A 44 -2.31 -14.26 4.55
C PHE A 44 -1.55 -14.55 5.84
N GLY A 45 -0.22 -14.37 5.81
CA GLY A 45 0.66 -14.55 6.97
C GLY A 45 1.19 -13.22 7.50
N GLU A 46 2.43 -13.25 7.96
CA GLU A 46 3.13 -12.09 8.53
C GLU A 46 3.46 -11.02 7.48
N ILE A 47 3.67 -9.78 7.96
CA ILE A 47 4.18 -8.68 7.14
C ILE A 47 5.70 -8.82 7.01
N GLU A 48 6.18 -8.76 5.78
CA GLU A 48 7.60 -8.77 5.41
C GLU A 48 8.03 -7.38 4.92
N ASN A 49 9.31 -7.06 5.12
CA ASN A 49 9.96 -5.83 4.64
C ASN A 49 9.26 -4.53 5.06
N LEU A 50 8.63 -4.53 6.24
CA LEU A 50 8.15 -3.32 6.89
C LEU A 50 9.14 -2.93 8.00
N PRO A 51 9.97 -1.88 7.81
CA PRO A 51 10.95 -1.45 8.80
C PRO A 51 10.29 -1.05 10.12
N THR A 52 11.02 -1.15 11.23
CA THR A 52 10.54 -0.69 12.56
C THR A 52 10.19 0.81 12.54
N PRO A 53 9.29 1.27 13.43
CA PRO A 53 8.91 2.69 13.47
C PRO A 53 10.11 3.61 13.66
N GLN A 54 10.13 4.71 12.90
CA GLN A 54 11.17 5.74 13.00
C GLN A 54 10.56 7.11 13.29
N PRO A 55 11.24 7.96 14.10
CA PRO A 55 10.78 9.32 14.35
C PRO A 55 10.53 10.09 13.05
N ASN A 56 9.45 10.86 13.00
CA ASN A 56 9.08 11.72 11.88
C ASN A 56 9.01 11.00 10.51
N THR A 57 8.70 9.71 10.48
CA THR A 57 8.63 8.90 9.26
C THR A 57 7.26 8.23 9.13
N ARG A 58 6.73 8.21 7.90
CA ARG A 58 5.54 7.45 7.50
C ARG A 58 5.91 6.46 6.40
N TYR A 59 5.44 5.23 6.50
CA TYR A 59 5.64 4.19 5.50
C TYR A 59 4.39 4.06 4.64
N ILE A 60 4.52 4.33 3.33
CA ILE A 60 3.43 4.13 2.36
C ILE A 60 3.47 2.67 1.92
N VAL A 61 2.37 1.96 2.12
CA VAL A 61 2.22 0.54 1.79
C VAL A 61 0.94 0.29 0.98
N SER A 62 0.69 -0.96 0.57
CA SER A 62 -0.60 -1.33 -0.01
C SER A 62 -1.71 -1.37 1.05
N GLY A 63 -2.96 -1.21 0.63
CA GLY A 63 -4.11 -1.33 1.55
C GLY A 63 -4.15 -2.68 2.28
N LEU A 64 -3.69 -3.76 1.65
CA LEU A 64 -3.57 -5.08 2.28
C LEU A 64 -2.59 -5.07 3.46
N VAL A 65 -1.40 -4.47 3.28
CA VAL A 65 -0.41 -4.36 4.36
C VAL A 65 -0.93 -3.46 5.48
N LEU A 66 -1.60 -2.35 5.15
CA LEU A 66 -2.22 -1.48 6.16
C LEU A 66 -3.28 -2.25 6.97
N SER A 67 -4.11 -3.06 6.33
CA SER A 67 -5.13 -3.87 7.02
C SER A 67 -4.57 -4.97 7.93
N ALA A 68 -3.31 -5.37 7.71
CA ALA A 68 -2.63 -6.42 8.47
C ALA A 68 -1.83 -5.90 9.68
N THR A 69 -1.88 -4.59 9.98
CA THR A 69 -1.14 -4.00 11.12
C THR A 69 -1.95 -2.89 11.78
N ASN A 70 -1.73 -2.64 13.07
CA ASN A 70 -2.29 -1.49 13.80
C ASN A 70 -1.27 -0.34 13.98
N ARG A 71 -0.20 -0.35 13.19
CA ARG A 71 0.86 0.66 13.27
C ARG A 71 0.38 2.02 12.78
N VAL A 72 0.48 3.02 13.65
CA VAL A 72 0.08 4.41 13.37
C VAL A 72 1.01 5.14 12.40
N ASP A 73 2.21 4.62 12.14
CA ASP A 73 3.18 5.19 11.20
C ASP A 73 3.07 4.61 9.78
N VAL A 74 2.12 3.70 9.56
CA VAL A 74 1.84 3.06 8.28
C VAL A 74 0.61 3.70 7.64
N VAL A 75 0.69 3.96 6.34
CA VAL A 75 -0.41 4.59 5.59
C VAL A 75 -0.55 3.93 4.22
N ALA A 76 -1.73 4.03 3.61
CA ALA A 76 -1.98 3.54 2.25
C ALA A 76 -2.60 4.63 1.37
N PRO A 77 -2.36 4.64 0.05
CA PRO A 77 -3.03 5.58 -0.85
C PRO A 77 -4.55 5.43 -0.75
N ALA A 78 -5.28 6.54 -0.61
CA ALA A 78 -6.75 6.53 -0.51
C ALA A 78 -7.41 6.25 -1.87
N THR A 79 -7.26 5.04 -2.39
CA THR A 79 -7.68 4.65 -3.76
C THR A 79 -9.20 4.56 -3.95
N GLY A 80 -9.95 4.43 -2.85
CA GLY A 80 -11.42 4.42 -2.83
C GLY A 80 -12.04 5.78 -2.50
N HIS A 81 -11.25 6.85 -2.34
CA HIS A 81 -11.79 8.17 -2.00
C HIS A 81 -12.55 8.77 -3.21
N PRO A 82 -13.67 9.49 -3.01
CA PRO A 82 -14.41 10.12 -4.11
C PRO A 82 -13.57 11.07 -4.98
N GLU A 83 -12.56 11.70 -4.38
CA GLU A 83 -11.63 12.60 -5.08
C GLU A 83 -10.41 11.89 -5.71
N THR A 84 -10.33 10.56 -5.70
CA THR A 84 -9.29 9.84 -6.44
C THR A 84 -9.44 10.11 -7.94
N LYS A 85 -8.39 10.67 -8.56
CA LYS A 85 -8.39 10.93 -10.01
C LYS A 85 -8.06 9.64 -10.76
N ARG A 86 -8.87 9.32 -11.77
CA ARG A 86 -8.70 8.13 -12.62
C ARG A 86 -8.67 8.54 -14.09
N ASN A 87 -7.98 7.78 -14.92
CA ASN A 87 -7.99 7.97 -16.37
C ASN A 87 -9.23 7.32 -17.00
N ASP A 88 -9.38 7.49 -18.33
CA ASP A 88 -10.51 6.95 -19.10
C ASP A 88 -10.63 5.41 -19.05
N LYS A 89 -9.56 4.71 -18.65
CA LYS A 89 -9.54 3.25 -18.44
C LYS A 89 -9.83 2.85 -16.98
N GLY A 90 -10.15 3.81 -16.12
CA GLY A 90 -10.38 3.61 -14.69
C GLY A 90 -9.12 3.41 -13.84
N HIS A 91 -7.92 3.49 -14.43
CA HIS A 91 -6.67 3.41 -13.68
C HIS A 91 -6.46 4.66 -12.83
N ILE A 92 -5.92 4.49 -11.64
CA ILE A 92 -5.64 5.59 -10.72
C ILE A 92 -4.49 6.42 -11.28
N ILE A 93 -4.72 7.73 -11.41
CA ILE A 93 -3.71 8.74 -11.75
C ILE A 93 -3.11 9.30 -10.46
N SER A 94 -3.96 9.69 -9.50
CA SER A 94 -3.52 10.26 -8.24
C SER A 94 -4.56 10.11 -7.12
N VAL A 95 -4.11 10.20 -5.88
CA VAL A 95 -4.97 10.13 -4.68
C VAL A 95 -4.99 11.48 -3.94
N PRO A 96 -6.10 11.83 -3.26
CA PRO A 96 -6.19 13.09 -2.51
C PRO A 96 -5.40 13.06 -1.20
N CYS A 97 -5.29 11.88 -0.60
CA CYS A 97 -4.68 11.70 0.70
C CYS A 97 -4.17 10.26 0.88
N PHE A 98 -3.54 10.01 2.02
CA PHE A 98 -3.31 8.68 2.52
C PHE A 98 -4.33 8.35 3.62
N VAL A 99 -4.80 7.11 3.66
CA VAL A 99 -5.56 6.57 4.79
C VAL A 99 -4.60 5.98 5.83
N SER A 100 -4.97 6.11 7.10
CA SER A 100 -4.38 5.42 8.24
C SER A 100 -5.51 4.81 9.08
N HIS A 101 -5.15 4.01 10.08
CA HIS A 101 -6.05 3.70 11.20
C HIS A 101 -6.34 4.94 12.04
#